data_AF-R0GEF2-F1
#
_entry.id   AF-R0GEF2-F1
#
_cell.length_a   1.000
_cell.length_b   1.000
_cell.length_c   1.000
_cell.angle_alpha   90.00
_cell.angle_beta   90.00
_cell.angle_gamma   90.00
#
_symmetry.space_group_name_H-M   'P 1'
#
loop_
_entity.id
_entity.type
_entity.pdbx_description
1 polymer ?
#
loop_
_entity_poly.entity_id
_entity_poly.type
_entity_poly.pdbx_seq_one_letter_code
_entity_poly.pdbx_strand_id
1 'polypeptide(L)'
;VKWICPTAPTRPVTFLCGTQTTAWCDITGISENMEDDMVSFNSTAAFVVNLLKDEPGNGVGGIGMGAAVALYSASATCYITGREQTIGRLRTIVGINGWLPAWR
;
A
#
# COMPACT_ATOMS: atom_id res chain seq x y z
N VAL A 1 1.68 10.42 -20.10
CA VAL A 1 1.35 9.91 -18.76
C VAL A 1 1.23 8.40 -18.87
N LYS A 2 2.00 7.64 -18.06
CA LYS A 2 1.98 6.17 -18.03
C LYS A 2 1.22 5.73 -16.78
N TRP A 3 0.31 4.79 -16.92
CA TRP A 3 -0.42 4.19 -15.79
C TRP A 3 0.01 2.75 -15.63
N ILE A 4 0.46 2.38 -14.43
CA ILE A 4 0.84 1.01 -14.08
C ILE A 4 -0.18 0.52 -13.05
N CYS A 5 -1.00 -0.46 -13.43
CA CYS A 5 -2.10 -0.98 -12.62
C CYS A 5 -1.86 -2.45 -12.26
N PRO A 6 -1.00 -2.74 -11.25
CA PRO A 6 -0.70 -4.11 -10.87
C PRO A 6 -1.92 -4.79 -10.23
N THR A 7 -1.98 -6.12 -10.33
CA THR A 7 -2.98 -6.94 -9.65
C THR A 7 -2.41 -7.46 -8.33
N ALA A 8 -3.19 -7.39 -7.26
CA ALA A 8 -2.79 -7.89 -5.95
C ALA A 8 -2.67 -9.43 -5.97
N PRO A 9 -1.79 -10.03 -5.15
CA PRO A 9 -1.71 -11.48 -5.05
C PRO A 9 -3.00 -12.08 -4.44
N THR A 10 -3.31 -13.31 -4.81
CA THR A 10 -4.39 -14.09 -4.18
C THR A 10 -3.97 -14.51 -2.78
N ARG A 11 -4.79 -14.18 -1.79
CA ARG A 11 -4.57 -14.54 -0.38
C ARG A 11 -5.91 -14.68 0.36
N PRO A 12 -5.95 -15.36 1.52
CA PRO A 12 -7.14 -15.36 2.35
C PRO A 12 -7.36 -13.98 2.98
N VAL A 13 -8.62 -13.57 3.12
CA VAL A 13 -9.01 -12.35 3.83
C VAL A 13 -9.88 -12.69 5.04
N THR A 14 -9.43 -12.35 6.24
CA THR A 14 -10.04 -12.70 7.52
C THR A 14 -11.47 -12.17 7.64
N PHE A 15 -11.71 -10.92 7.25
CA PHE A 15 -13.04 -10.29 7.25
C PHE A 15 -14.04 -11.02 6.32
N LEU A 16 -13.54 -11.72 5.30
CA LEU A 16 -14.33 -12.54 4.38
C LEU A 16 -14.32 -14.02 4.77
N CYS A 17 -14.20 -14.32 6.07
CA CYS A 17 -14.13 -15.68 6.60
C CYS A 17 -12.99 -16.53 5.99
N GLY A 18 -11.86 -15.90 5.66
CA GLY A 18 -10.70 -16.58 5.07
C GLY A 18 -10.85 -16.89 3.57
N THR A 19 -11.84 -16.33 2.89
CA THR A 19 -12.03 -16.53 1.44
C THR A 19 -10.81 -16.07 0.65
N GLN A 20 -10.34 -16.90 -0.28
CA GLN A 20 -9.24 -16.57 -1.19
C GLN A 20 -9.69 -15.54 -2.23
N THR A 21 -9.05 -14.37 -2.23
CA THR A 21 -9.31 -13.31 -3.21
C THR A 21 -8.06 -12.46 -3.43
N THR A 22 -8.07 -11.60 -4.45
CA THR A 22 -6.97 -10.66 -4.68
C THR A 22 -7.00 -9.57 -3.61
N ALA A 23 -5.98 -9.50 -2.77
CA ALA A 23 -5.86 -8.51 -1.71
C ALA A 23 -4.41 -8.07 -1.52
N TRP A 24 -4.19 -6.80 -1.19
CA TRP A 24 -2.89 -6.21 -0.87
C TRP A 24 -2.45 -6.44 0.57
N CYS A 25 -3.42 -6.57 1.48
CA CYS A 25 -3.23 -6.87 2.90
C CYS A 25 -4.38 -7.76 3.40
N ASP A 26 -4.19 -8.42 4.54
CA ASP A 26 -5.34 -8.95 5.27
C ASP A 26 -6.16 -7.80 5.89
N ILE A 27 -7.46 -8.02 6.06
CA ILE A 27 -8.37 -7.12 6.75
C ILE A 27 -9.14 -7.96 7.76
N THR A 28 -9.11 -7.55 9.03
CA THR A 28 -9.77 -8.25 10.13
C THR A 28 -11.14 -7.67 10.48
N GLY A 29 -11.42 -6.42 10.06
CA GLY A 29 -12.69 -5.73 10.31
C GLY A 29 -12.80 -4.39 9.59
N ILE A 30 -13.93 -3.69 9.76
CA ILE A 30 -14.13 -2.31 9.30
C ILE A 30 -14.18 -1.42 10.55
N SER A 31 -13.02 -1.03 11.05
CA SER A 31 -12.89 -0.23 12.27
C SER A 31 -11.54 0.48 12.30
N GLU A 32 -11.49 1.70 12.82
CA GLU A 32 -10.21 2.40 13.09
C GLU A 32 -9.35 1.67 14.13
N ASN A 33 -9.95 0.76 14.91
CA ASN A 33 -9.28 -0.08 15.90
C ASN A 33 -8.81 -1.42 15.35
N MET A 34 -9.04 -1.72 14.06
CA MET A 34 -8.56 -2.97 13.48
C MET A 34 -7.04 -3.04 13.53
N GLU A 35 -6.51 -4.25 13.64
CA GLU A 35 -5.08 -4.49 13.52
C GLU A 35 -4.68 -4.40 12.04
N ASP A 36 -3.73 -3.53 11.73
CA ASP A 36 -3.17 -3.41 10.39
C ASP A 36 -2.19 -4.57 10.13
N ASP A 37 -2.35 -5.25 9.00
CA ASP A 37 -1.41 -6.28 8.55
C ASP A 37 -0.10 -5.64 8.04
N MET A 38 0.75 -5.27 9.00
CA MET A 38 2.01 -4.56 8.75
C MET A 38 2.99 -5.36 7.89
N VAL A 39 2.93 -6.69 7.94
CA VAL A 39 3.77 -7.56 7.11
C VAL A 39 3.39 -7.39 5.63
N SER A 40 2.10 -7.44 5.33
CA SER A 40 1.60 -7.22 3.97
C SER A 40 1.79 -5.79 3.50
N PHE A 41 1.58 -4.79 4.36
CA PHE A 41 1.82 -3.39 4.00
C PHE A 41 3.29 -3.13 3.67
N ASN A 42 4.23 -3.65 4.47
CA ASN A 42 5.66 -3.52 4.22
C ASN A 42 6.11 -4.20 2.92
N SER A 43 5.65 -5.43 2.69
CA SER A 43 5.96 -6.16 1.45
C SER A 43 5.35 -5.50 0.21
N THR A 44 4.12 -4.99 0.31
CA THR A 44 3.47 -4.27 -0.79
C THR A 44 4.14 -2.93 -1.07
N ALA A 45 4.53 -2.19 -0.03
CA ALA A 45 5.30 -0.95 -0.19
C ALA A 45 6.64 -1.21 -0.90
N ALA A 46 7.37 -2.27 -0.51
CA ALA A 46 8.60 -2.68 -1.18
C ALA A 46 8.36 -3.09 -2.65
N PHE A 47 7.25 -3.75 -2.94
CA PHE A 47 6.84 -4.04 -4.31
C PHE A 47 6.59 -2.76 -5.13
N VAL A 48 5.85 -1.79 -4.58
CA VAL A 48 5.58 -0.50 -5.23
C VAL A 48 6.87 0.29 -5.47
N VAL A 49 7.78 0.31 -4.49
CA VAL A 49 9.13 0.90 -4.61
C VAL A 49 9.86 0.28 -5.81
N ASN A 50 9.94 -1.04 -5.84
CA ASN A 50 10.67 -1.76 -6.90
C ASN A 50 10.03 -1.59 -8.28
N LEU A 51 8.71 -1.44 -8.34
CA LEU A 51 7.97 -1.21 -9.57
C LEU A 51 8.22 0.19 -10.15
N LEU A 52 8.45 1.18 -9.29
CA LEU A 52 8.60 2.59 -9.68
C LEU A 52 10.05 3.08 -9.70
N LYS A 53 11.02 2.30 -9.23
CA LYS A 53 12.43 2.73 -9.07
C LYS A 53 13.06 3.32 -10.34
N ASP A 54 12.66 2.84 -11.51
CA ASP A 54 13.23 3.24 -12.81
C ASP A 54 12.33 4.24 -13.57
N GLU A 55 11.18 4.63 -13.00
CA GLU A 55 10.24 5.54 -13.64
C GLU A 55 10.56 7.01 -13.29
N PRO A 56 10.50 7.96 -14.25
CA PRO A 56 10.71 9.37 -13.98
C PRO A 56 9.42 10.08 -13.49
N GLY A 57 9.49 10.73 -12.33
CA GLY A 57 8.41 11.60 -11.84
C GLY A 57 7.19 10.84 -11.33
N ASN A 58 7.36 10.12 -10.21
CA ASN A 58 6.42 9.08 -9.81
C ASN A 58 5.38 9.57 -8.79
N GLY A 59 4.21 8.94 -8.86
CA GLY A 59 3.15 9.03 -7.87
C GLY A 59 2.49 7.67 -7.67
N VAL A 60 1.78 7.51 -6.56
CA VAL A 60 1.05 6.27 -6.24
C VAL A 60 -0.38 6.63 -5.91
N GLY A 61 -1.33 5.85 -6.38
CA GLY A 61 -2.72 6.03 -6.00
C GLY A 61 -3.52 4.74 -6.03
N GLY A 62 -4.71 4.79 -5.42
CA GLY A 62 -5.61 3.66 -5.37
C GLY A 62 -6.96 3.99 -4.78
N ILE A 63 -7.83 2.97 -4.78
CA ILE A 63 -9.19 3.01 -4.26
C ILE A 63 -9.34 1.92 -3.18
N GLY A 64 -10.05 2.20 -2.09
CA GLY A 64 -10.29 1.21 -1.04
C GLY A 64 -8.99 0.74 -0.39
N MET A 65 -8.74 -0.57 -0.40
CA MET A 65 -7.47 -1.15 0.07
C MET A 65 -6.26 -0.63 -0.72
N GLY A 66 -6.41 -0.32 -2.02
CA GLY A 66 -5.35 0.28 -2.80
C GLY A 66 -5.01 1.71 -2.37
N ALA A 67 -5.99 2.46 -1.85
CA ALA A 67 -5.74 3.79 -1.27
C ALA A 67 -4.91 3.67 0.01
N ALA A 68 -5.20 2.66 0.85
CA ALA A 68 -4.41 2.38 2.05
C ALA A 68 -2.96 2.04 1.74
N VAL A 69 -2.72 1.21 0.72
CA VAL A 69 -1.38 0.90 0.20
C VAL A 69 -0.67 2.15 -0.31
N ALA A 70 -1.37 3.01 -1.07
CA ALA A 70 -0.78 4.23 -1.62
C ALA A 70 -0.32 5.19 -0.52
N LEU A 71 -1.16 5.41 0.48
CA LEU A 71 -0.87 6.26 1.63
C LEU A 71 0.26 5.67 2.50
N TYR A 72 0.22 4.36 2.78
CA TYR A 72 1.27 3.69 3.53
C TYR A 72 2.61 3.69 2.81
N SER A 73 2.62 3.45 1.49
CA SER A 73 3.87 3.47 0.70
C SER A 73 4.53 4.85 0.79
N ALA A 74 3.74 5.92 0.80
CA ALA A 74 4.25 7.27 0.99
C ALA A 74 4.80 7.51 2.41
N SER A 75 4.05 7.15 3.45
CA SER A 75 4.51 7.33 4.83
C SER A 75 5.76 6.50 5.12
N ALA A 76 5.83 5.27 4.64
CA ALA A 76 6.98 4.39 4.78
C ALA A 76 8.23 4.96 4.11
N THR A 77 8.08 5.55 2.91
CA THR A 77 9.17 6.22 2.19
C THR A 77 9.67 7.48 2.92
N CYS A 78 8.79 8.16 3.67
CA CYS A 78 9.13 9.38 4.40
C CYS A 78 9.66 9.15 5.83
N TYR A 79 9.16 8.13 6.54
CA TYR A 79 9.33 8.01 8.00
C TYR A 79 9.93 6.69 8.49
N ILE A 80 9.62 5.55 7.87
CA ILE A 80 9.76 4.25 8.57
C ILE A 80 11.12 3.58 8.31
N THR A 81 11.87 4.01 7.32
CA THR A 81 13.20 3.45 7.09
C THR A 81 14.26 4.52 7.05
N GLY A 82 15.16 4.51 8.04
CA GLY A 82 16.54 4.96 7.88
C GLY A 82 17.34 4.14 6.84
N ARG A 83 16.65 3.44 5.93
CA ARG A 83 17.20 2.89 4.69
C ARG A 83 17.04 3.98 3.64
N GLU A 84 18.18 4.52 3.25
CA GLU A 84 18.33 5.50 2.20
C GLU A 84 17.40 5.25 1.00
N GLN A 85 16.60 6.27 0.70
CA GLN A 85 16.47 6.84 -0.65
C GLN A 85 16.09 5.91 -1.82
N THR A 86 15.28 4.87 -1.64
CA THR A 86 15.02 3.96 -2.77
C THR A 86 13.85 4.38 -3.67
N ILE A 87 13.03 5.36 -3.28
CA ILE A 87 12.15 6.05 -4.22
C ILE A 87 12.65 7.48 -4.37
N GLY A 88 12.99 7.86 -5.60
CA GLY A 88 13.06 9.27 -5.96
C GLY A 88 11.74 9.94 -5.58
N ARG A 89 11.76 10.73 -4.50
CA ARG A 89 10.68 11.51 -3.88
C ARG A 89 9.33 11.37 -4.61
N LEU A 90 8.46 10.45 -4.14
CA LEU A 90 7.07 10.35 -4.60
C LEU A 90 6.46 11.77 -4.61
N ARG A 91 5.99 12.23 -5.77
CA ARG A 91 5.53 13.62 -5.95
C ARG A 91 4.06 13.78 -5.65
N THR A 92 3.27 12.73 -5.84
CA THR A 92 1.81 12.80 -5.72
C THR A 92 1.28 11.48 -5.19
N ILE A 93 0.33 11.59 -4.26
CA ILE A 93 -0.33 10.46 -3.64
C ILE A 93 -1.83 10.70 -3.74
N VAL A 94 -2.58 9.70 -4.19
CA VAL A 94 -4.04 9.80 -4.34
C VAL A 94 -4.70 8.60 -3.69
N GLY A 95 -5.42 8.81 -2.59
CA GLY A 95 -6.24 7.79 -1.94
C GLY A 95 -7.72 8.14 -2.08
N ILE A 96 -8.52 7.21 -2.60
CA ILE A 96 -9.98 7.38 -2.73
C ILE A 96 -10.69 6.31 -1.89
N ASN A 97 -11.57 6.72 -0.98
CA ASN A 97 -12.37 5.82 -0.14
C ASN A 97 -11.54 4.72 0.57
N GLY A 98 -10.39 5.10 1.14
CA GLY A 98 -9.55 4.20 1.94
C GLY A 98 -9.27 4.75 3.34
N TRP A 99 -8.23 4.21 3.97
CA TRP A 99 -7.75 4.63 5.29
C TRP A 99 -6.23 4.81 5.27
N LEU A 100 -5.66 5.44 6.29
CA LEU A 100 -4.22 5.51 6.50
C LEU A 100 -3.82 4.40 7.49
N PRO A 101 -3.10 3.34 7.06
CA PRO A 101 -2.59 2.32 7.98
C PRO A 101 -1.49 2.87 8.88
N ALA A 102 -1.29 2.25 10.04
CA ALA A 102 -0.23 2.59 10.98
C ALA A 102 -0.20 4.09 11.36
N TRP A 103 -1.37 4.71 11.44
CA TRP A 103 -1.50 6.12 11.80
C TRP A 103 -1.29 6.38 13.30
N ARG A 104 -1.31 5.32 14.11
CA ARG A 104 -1.02 5.33 15.55
C ARG A 104 0.47 5.20 15.81
#